data_AF-A0AAU2E3K7-F1
#
_entry.id   AF-A0AAU2E3K7-F1
#
_cell.length_a   1.000
_cell.length_b   1.000
_cell.length_c   1.000
_cell.angle_alpha   90.00
_cell.angle_beta   90.00
_cell.angle_gamma   90.00
#
_symmetry.space_group_name_H-M   'P 1'
#
loop_
_entity.id
_entity.type
_entity.pdbx_description
1 polymer ?
#
loop_
_entity_poly.entity_id
_entity_poly.type
_entity_poly.pdbx_seq_one_letter_code
_entity_poly.pdbx_strand_id
1 'polypeptide(L)'
;MSRTGSTAPAPWAPGVRRAERLCHAIALLLVLSGLLHLVVFAVDGGPWTGPVSWRKPVTFGLSFGLTLIAVTWVTSYVRVEPRLRTALLLAFAADCAVEVGGITLQAWRRVPSHLDMETPYDTAVSMTLAAGGGVLVVLLTVFALASFRHRPAGPTGMALAVRSGFAILLVALASGAAMIARGVVLTRTGHQEAAYHSTAPLKPLHGVSLHAVLVLPALAWLLSRTSWSETARRRIVTAAVGCYAVAVVGAGIRAALTY
;
A
#
# COMPACT_ATOMS: atom_id res chain seq x y z
N MET A 1 -17.26 32.53 -21.31
CA MET A 1 -15.92 31.95 -21.07
C MET A 1 -16.08 30.52 -20.59
N SER A 2 -15.35 29.62 -21.23
CA SER A 2 -15.60 28.18 -21.37
C SER A 2 -15.53 27.38 -20.06
N ARG A 3 -16.64 26.71 -19.69
CA ARG A 3 -16.62 25.55 -18.80
C ARG A 3 -16.00 24.37 -19.56
N THR A 4 -14.71 24.13 -19.37
CA THR A 4 -14.01 22.95 -19.93
C THR A 4 -13.23 22.24 -18.84
N GLY A 5 -13.58 20.97 -18.59
CA GLY A 5 -12.64 20.00 -18.01
C GLY A 5 -12.99 19.33 -16.68
N SER A 6 -14.25 19.26 -16.24
CA SER A 6 -14.64 18.18 -15.31
C SER A 6 -14.90 16.90 -16.12
N THR A 7 -13.84 16.25 -16.59
CA THR A 7 -13.98 14.87 -17.09
C THR A 7 -13.93 13.94 -15.90
N ALA A 8 -15.08 13.76 -15.27
CA ALA A 8 -15.32 12.58 -14.45
C ALA A 8 -14.92 11.34 -15.28
N PRO A 9 -14.32 10.30 -14.67
CA PRO A 9 -14.03 9.07 -15.38
C PRO A 9 -15.32 8.58 -16.06
N ALA A 10 -15.21 8.15 -17.32
CA ALA A 10 -16.34 7.65 -18.09
C ALA A 10 -17.11 6.59 -17.28
N PRO A 11 -18.44 6.48 -17.40
CA PRO A 11 -19.21 5.50 -16.64
C PRO A 11 -18.80 4.07 -17.02
N TRP A 12 -18.29 3.30 -16.06
CA TRP A 12 -17.86 1.93 -16.30
C TRP A 12 -19.03 0.96 -16.34
N ALA A 13 -18.83 -0.17 -17.02
CA ALA A 13 -19.81 -1.24 -17.10
C ALA A 13 -20.26 -1.71 -15.69
N PRO A 14 -21.52 -2.16 -15.51
CA PRO A 14 -22.08 -2.48 -14.20
C PRO A 14 -21.24 -3.47 -13.37
N GLY A 15 -20.62 -4.46 -14.02
CA GLY A 15 -19.76 -5.45 -13.36
C GLY A 15 -18.54 -4.83 -12.69
N VAL A 16 -17.92 -3.84 -13.33
CA VAL A 16 -16.73 -3.20 -12.75
C VAL A 16 -17.10 -2.34 -11.55
N ARG A 17 -18.26 -1.68 -11.59
CA ARG A 17 -18.79 -0.94 -10.43
C ARG A 17 -19.09 -1.83 -9.24
N ARG A 18 -19.54 -3.08 -9.46
CA ARG A 18 -19.76 -4.06 -8.38
C ARG A 18 -18.44 -4.44 -7.71
N ALA A 19 -17.41 -4.74 -8.51
CA ALA A 19 -16.08 -5.07 -8.00
C ALA A 19 -15.46 -3.89 -7.21
N GLU A 20 -15.59 -2.66 -7.70
CA GLU A 20 -15.14 -1.47 -6.97
C GLU A 20 -15.84 -1.32 -5.62
N ARG A 21 -17.17 -1.47 -5.57
CA ARG A 21 -17.89 -1.41 -4.29
C ARG A 21 -17.43 -2.47 -3.31
N LEU A 22 -17.19 -3.69 -3.80
CA LEU A 22 -16.64 -4.77 -2.98
C LEU A 22 -15.23 -4.42 -2.45
N CYS A 23 -14.36 -3.89 -3.30
CA CYS A 23 -13.02 -3.46 -2.88
C CYS A 23 -13.09 -2.37 -1.81
N HIS A 24 -13.96 -1.37 -1.96
CA HIS A 24 -14.16 -0.33 -0.93
C HIS A 24 -14.76 -0.89 0.36
N ALA A 25 -15.69 -1.85 0.28
CA ALA A 25 -16.28 -2.48 1.46
C ALA A 25 -15.24 -3.30 2.24
N ILE A 26 -14.44 -4.11 1.54
CA ILE A 26 -13.31 -4.85 2.14
C ILE A 26 -12.32 -3.85 2.74
N ALA A 27 -11.93 -2.81 2.00
CA ALA A 27 -11.00 -1.81 2.50
C ALA A 27 -11.49 -1.12 3.78
N LEU A 28 -12.78 -0.74 3.83
CA LEU A 28 -13.38 -0.14 5.02
C LEU A 28 -13.37 -1.13 6.19
N LEU A 29 -13.69 -2.40 5.96
CA LEU A 29 -13.59 -3.44 6.99
C LEU A 29 -12.16 -3.56 7.54
N LEU A 30 -11.14 -3.49 6.68
CA LEU A 30 -9.73 -3.53 7.10
C LEU A 30 -9.34 -2.31 7.95
N VAL A 31 -9.77 -1.11 7.54
CA VAL A 31 -9.57 0.13 8.32
C VAL A 31 -10.25 0.00 9.69
N LEU A 32 -11.51 -0.43 9.72
CA LEU A 32 -12.26 -0.61 10.96
C LEU A 32 -11.62 -1.67 11.86
N SER A 33 -11.12 -2.76 11.29
CA SER A 33 -10.34 -3.77 12.03
C SER A 33 -9.09 -3.15 12.65
N GLY A 34 -8.33 -2.35 11.90
CA GLY A 34 -7.15 -1.66 12.43
C GLY A 34 -7.50 -0.70 13.58
N LEU A 35 -8.60 0.06 13.46
CA LEU A 35 -9.09 0.94 14.52
C LEU A 35 -9.58 0.16 15.74
N LEU A 36 -10.27 -0.96 15.56
CA LEU A 36 -10.67 -1.84 16.64
C LEU A 36 -9.46 -2.34 17.42
N HIS A 37 -8.40 -2.80 16.74
CA HIS A 37 -7.19 -3.26 17.41
C HIS A 37 -6.42 -2.13 18.10
N LEU A 38 -6.64 -0.87 17.70
CA LEU A 38 -6.10 0.28 18.44
C LEU A 38 -6.83 0.46 19.77
N VAL A 39 -8.15 0.24 19.79
CA VAL A 39 -8.93 0.19 21.03
C VAL A 39 -8.50 -0.99 21.91
N VAL A 40 -8.30 -2.18 21.33
CA VAL A 40 -7.77 -3.34 22.05
C VAL A 40 -6.43 -3.02 22.69
N PHE A 41 -5.50 -2.40 21.95
CA PHE A 41 -4.21 -1.95 22.49
C PHE A 41 -4.37 -0.98 23.67
N ALA A 42 -5.31 -0.03 23.59
CA ALA A 42 -5.56 0.93 24.65
C ALA A 42 -6.09 0.28 25.95
N VAL A 43 -6.74 -0.88 25.86
CA VAL A 43 -7.32 -1.61 27.00
C VAL A 43 -6.37 -2.70 27.53
N ASP A 44 -5.88 -3.57 26.65
CA ASP A 44 -5.00 -4.71 26.99
C ASP A 44 -3.56 -4.25 27.30
N GLY A 45 -3.13 -3.12 26.74
CA GLY A 45 -1.80 -2.56 26.94
C GLY A 45 -0.69 -3.32 26.22
N GLY A 46 0.50 -3.35 26.83
CA GLY A 46 1.70 -3.98 26.29
C GLY A 46 2.59 -3.05 25.46
N PRO A 47 3.73 -3.55 24.97
CA PRO A 47 4.67 -2.74 24.20
C PRO A 47 4.14 -2.44 22.79
N TRP A 48 4.31 -1.19 22.33
CA TRP A 48 4.02 -0.82 20.93
C TRP A 48 5.00 -1.45 19.94
N THR A 49 6.21 -1.79 20.38
CA THR A 49 7.26 -2.40 19.57
C THR A 49 7.41 -3.89 19.90
N GLY A 50 8.24 -4.58 19.12
CA GLY A 50 8.42 -6.02 19.24
C GLY A 50 7.59 -6.85 18.24
N PRO A 51 7.79 -8.17 18.25
CA PRO A 51 7.25 -9.07 17.23
C PRO A 51 5.76 -9.42 17.44
N VAL A 52 5.25 -9.34 18.67
CA VAL A 52 3.87 -9.70 19.08
C VAL A 52 2.98 -8.46 19.36
N SER A 53 3.47 -7.25 19.09
CA SER A 53 2.74 -6.02 19.38
C SER A 53 1.43 -5.85 18.58
N TRP A 54 0.39 -5.34 19.26
CA TRP A 54 -0.87 -4.87 18.68
C TRP A 54 -0.71 -3.80 17.59
N ARG A 55 0.45 -3.13 17.51
CA ARG A 55 0.79 -2.24 16.39
C ARG A 55 0.56 -2.90 15.04
N LYS A 56 0.93 -4.17 14.87
CA LYS A 56 0.84 -4.85 13.57
C LYS A 56 -0.59 -4.85 13.02
N PRO A 57 -1.60 -5.43 13.70
CA PRO A 57 -2.97 -5.40 13.19
C PRO A 57 -3.51 -3.97 13.00
N VAL A 58 -3.12 -3.01 13.85
CA VAL A 58 -3.46 -1.59 13.67
C VAL A 58 -2.91 -1.05 12.35
N THR A 59 -1.58 -1.07 12.19
CA THR A 59 -0.93 -0.40 11.05
C THR A 59 -1.19 -1.13 9.74
N PHE A 60 -1.28 -2.46 9.75
CA PHE A 60 -1.57 -3.23 8.54
C PHE A 60 -3.04 -3.07 8.12
N GLY A 61 -4.00 -3.14 9.05
CA GLY A 61 -5.40 -2.89 8.74
C GLY A 61 -5.64 -1.51 8.10
N LEU A 62 -5.06 -0.47 8.71
CA LEU A 62 -5.13 0.90 8.18
C LEU A 62 -4.42 1.03 6.81
N SER A 63 -3.19 0.51 6.69
CA SER A 63 -2.38 0.68 5.48
C SER A 63 -2.96 -0.09 4.29
N PHE A 64 -3.32 -1.36 4.47
CA PHE A 64 -3.92 -2.18 3.42
C PHE A 64 -5.29 -1.65 3.02
N GLY A 65 -6.12 -1.24 3.98
CA GLY A 65 -7.41 -0.61 3.70
C GLY A 65 -7.27 0.69 2.90
N LEU A 66 -6.44 1.62 3.36
CA LEU A 66 -6.20 2.89 2.63
C LEU A 66 -5.59 2.66 1.25
N THR A 67 -4.68 1.70 1.11
CA THR A 67 -4.05 1.39 -0.19
C THR A 67 -5.04 0.73 -1.13
N LEU A 68 -5.92 -0.14 -0.66
CA LEU A 68 -6.98 -0.73 -1.48
C LEU A 68 -7.97 0.34 -1.96
N ILE A 69 -8.37 1.28 -1.10
CA ILE A 69 -9.16 2.47 -1.52
C ILE A 69 -8.39 3.26 -2.58
N ALA A 70 -7.12 3.58 -2.30
CA ALA A 70 -6.29 4.38 -3.18
C ALA A 70 -6.14 3.74 -4.56
N VAL A 71 -5.76 2.47 -4.65
CA VAL A 71 -5.56 1.77 -5.92
C VAL A 71 -6.88 1.57 -6.66
N THR A 72 -7.97 1.25 -5.96
CA THR A 72 -9.29 1.14 -6.59
C THR A 72 -9.67 2.46 -7.26
N TRP A 73 -9.48 3.58 -6.56
CA TRP A 73 -9.76 4.91 -7.10
C TRP A 73 -8.76 5.33 -8.19
N VAL A 74 -7.46 5.28 -7.92
CA VAL A 74 -6.40 5.79 -8.81
C VAL A 74 -6.38 5.04 -10.14
N THR A 75 -6.63 3.74 -10.14
CA THR A 75 -6.70 2.95 -11.37
C THR A 75 -7.89 3.31 -12.24
N SER A 76 -8.87 4.12 -11.77
CA SER A 76 -9.91 4.67 -12.64
C SER A 76 -9.36 5.71 -13.63
N TYR A 77 -8.18 6.27 -13.36
CA TYR A 77 -7.47 7.18 -14.25
C TYR A 77 -6.47 6.46 -15.17
N VAL A 78 -6.23 5.17 -14.96
CA VAL A 78 -5.24 4.37 -15.72
C VAL A 78 -5.96 3.56 -16.79
N ARG A 79 -5.41 3.59 -18.02
CA ARG A 79 -5.97 2.81 -19.14
C ARG A 79 -5.58 1.34 -19.02
N VAL A 80 -6.52 0.53 -18.52
CA VAL A 80 -6.42 -0.94 -18.42
C VAL A 80 -7.69 -1.55 -18.99
N GLU A 81 -7.59 -2.73 -19.58
CA GLU A 81 -8.76 -3.49 -20.04
C GLU A 81 -9.69 -3.81 -18.85
N PRO A 82 -11.03 -3.63 -18.98
CA PRO A 82 -11.94 -3.71 -17.83
C PRO A 82 -11.94 -5.05 -17.08
N ARG A 83 -11.82 -6.19 -17.78
CA ARG A 83 -11.80 -7.52 -17.14
C ARG A 83 -10.50 -7.71 -16.36
N LEU A 84 -9.36 -7.37 -16.96
CA LEU A 84 -8.05 -7.40 -16.32
C LEU A 84 -8.04 -6.52 -15.07
N ARG A 85 -8.50 -5.27 -15.16
CA ARG A 85 -8.57 -4.40 -13.96
C ARG A 85 -9.44 -5.02 -12.88
N THR A 86 -10.60 -5.56 -13.24
CA THR A 86 -11.51 -6.21 -12.28
C THR A 86 -10.81 -7.37 -11.59
N ALA A 87 -10.15 -8.25 -12.35
CA ALA A 87 -9.41 -9.39 -11.79
C ALA A 87 -8.29 -8.93 -10.86
N LEU A 88 -7.48 -7.95 -11.27
CA LEU A 88 -6.37 -7.44 -10.46
C LEU A 88 -6.85 -6.78 -9.16
N LEU A 89 -7.96 -6.02 -9.19
CA LEU A 89 -8.51 -5.40 -7.99
C LEU A 89 -9.12 -6.42 -7.03
N LEU A 90 -9.83 -7.43 -7.54
CA LEU A 90 -10.38 -8.50 -6.70
C LEU A 90 -9.27 -9.36 -6.09
N ALA A 91 -8.22 -9.67 -6.87
CA ALA A 91 -7.03 -10.35 -6.35
C ALA A 91 -6.35 -9.50 -5.27
N PHE A 92 -6.18 -8.19 -5.51
CA PHE A 92 -5.63 -7.28 -4.50
C PHE A 92 -6.48 -7.24 -3.24
N ALA A 93 -7.80 -7.14 -3.36
CA ALA A 93 -8.71 -7.11 -2.22
C ALA A 93 -8.67 -8.41 -1.41
N ALA A 94 -8.62 -9.56 -2.08
CA ALA A 94 -8.49 -10.87 -1.43
C ALA A 94 -7.14 -10.99 -0.70
N ASP A 95 -6.05 -10.58 -1.35
CA ASP A 95 -4.71 -10.56 -0.76
C ASP A 95 -4.66 -9.68 0.50
N CYS A 96 -5.20 -8.46 0.44
CA CYS A 96 -5.31 -7.57 1.60
C CYS A 96 -6.08 -8.22 2.76
N ALA A 97 -7.17 -8.94 2.47
CA ALA A 97 -7.99 -9.58 3.49
C ALA A 97 -7.27 -10.77 4.14
N VAL A 98 -6.60 -11.60 3.34
CA VAL A 98 -5.78 -12.72 3.83
C VAL A 98 -4.62 -12.21 4.68
N GLU A 99 -3.93 -11.18 4.20
CA GLU A 99 -2.78 -10.60 4.89
C GLU A 99 -3.16 -10.08 6.28
N VAL A 100 -4.14 -9.18 6.34
CA VAL A 100 -4.60 -8.58 7.61
C VAL A 100 -5.25 -9.64 8.49
N GLY A 101 -5.96 -10.61 7.91
CA GLY A 101 -6.55 -11.74 8.63
C GLY A 101 -5.49 -12.61 9.31
N GLY A 102 -4.44 -13.00 8.60
CA GLY A 102 -3.33 -13.80 9.15
C GLY A 102 -2.56 -13.05 10.24
N ILE A 103 -2.32 -11.75 10.04
CA ILE A 103 -1.70 -10.90 11.07
C ILE A 103 -2.57 -10.80 12.32
N THR A 104 -3.87 -10.58 12.13
CA THR A 104 -4.84 -10.48 13.23
C THR A 104 -4.89 -11.79 14.01
N LEU A 105 -5.03 -12.91 13.31
CA LEU A 105 -5.05 -14.24 13.90
C LEU A 105 -3.81 -14.51 14.76
N GLN A 106 -2.63 -14.18 14.24
CA GLN A 106 -1.38 -14.37 14.98
C GLN A 106 -1.24 -13.45 16.19
N ALA A 107 -1.70 -12.20 16.09
CA ALA A 107 -1.74 -11.28 17.23
C ALA A 107 -2.62 -11.82 18.36
N TRP A 108 -3.81 -12.36 18.05
CA TRP A 108 -4.70 -12.98 19.04
C TRP A 108 -4.14 -14.28 19.63
N ARG A 109 -3.32 -15.02 18.87
CA ARG A 109 -2.54 -16.16 19.39
C ARG A 109 -1.31 -15.74 20.20
N ARG A 110 -1.00 -14.44 20.27
CA ARG A 110 0.19 -13.87 20.91
C ARG A 110 1.51 -14.44 20.36
N VAL A 111 1.56 -14.67 19.05
CA VAL A 111 2.78 -15.08 18.34
C VAL A 111 3.10 -14.13 17.18
N PRO A 112 4.36 -14.09 16.70
CA PRO A 112 4.73 -13.22 15.60
C PRO A 112 4.03 -13.63 14.28
N SER A 113 3.52 -12.65 13.53
CA SER A 113 2.82 -12.97 12.27
C SER A 113 3.74 -13.22 11.07
N HIS A 114 4.90 -12.56 11.05
CA HIS A 114 5.81 -12.52 9.91
C HIS A 114 7.13 -13.10 10.35
N LEU A 115 7.71 -13.94 9.49
CA LEU A 115 8.97 -14.64 9.70
C LEU A 115 8.93 -15.61 10.89
N ASP A 116 7.73 -15.97 11.37
CA ASP A 116 7.56 -16.99 12.40
C ASP A 116 7.58 -18.37 11.74
N MET A 117 8.62 -19.14 12.06
CA MET A 117 8.83 -20.50 11.54
C MET A 117 8.99 -21.49 12.71
N GLU A 118 8.55 -21.12 13.92
CA GLU A 118 8.75 -21.92 15.14
C GLU A 118 7.86 -23.17 15.17
N THR A 119 6.69 -23.12 14.51
CA THR A 119 5.80 -24.28 14.34
C THR A 119 5.36 -24.45 12.88
N PRO A 120 4.86 -25.64 12.47
CA PRO A 120 4.32 -25.83 11.13
C PRO A 120 3.15 -24.90 10.79
N TYR A 121 2.33 -24.55 11.79
CA TYR A 121 1.20 -23.65 11.58
C TYR A 121 1.67 -22.20 11.41
N ASP A 122 2.60 -21.75 12.25
CA ASP A 122 3.16 -20.39 12.15
C ASP A 122 3.91 -20.19 10.83
N THR A 123 4.65 -21.23 10.42
CA THR A 123 5.31 -21.32 9.12
C THR A 123 4.30 -21.16 7.99
N ALA A 124 3.17 -21.89 8.03
CA ALA A 124 2.15 -21.81 7.01
C ALA A 124 1.59 -20.39 6.89
N VAL A 125 1.23 -19.75 8.01
CA VAL A 125 0.77 -18.37 8.02
C VAL A 125 1.85 -17.43 7.48
N SER A 126 3.07 -17.48 7.99
CA SER A 126 4.16 -16.59 7.55
C SER A 126 4.48 -16.76 6.07
N MET A 127 4.41 -17.99 5.53
CA MET A 127 4.64 -18.25 4.11
C MET A 127 3.48 -17.76 3.25
N THR A 128 2.24 -17.84 3.72
CA THR A 128 1.09 -17.23 3.05
C THR A 128 1.24 -15.72 2.94
N LEU A 129 1.63 -15.03 4.02
CA LEU A 129 1.86 -13.57 3.99
C LEU A 129 2.99 -13.20 3.01
N ALA A 130 4.10 -13.96 3.03
CA ALA A 130 5.20 -13.74 2.10
C ALA A 130 4.79 -13.96 0.62
N ALA A 131 3.97 -14.98 0.35
CA ALA A 131 3.43 -15.22 -0.98
C ALA A 131 2.49 -14.09 -1.43
N GLY A 132 1.66 -13.57 -0.51
CA GLY A 132 0.82 -12.40 -0.76
C GLY A 132 1.63 -11.16 -1.14
N GLY A 133 2.73 -10.90 -0.43
CA GLY A 133 3.71 -9.88 -0.82
C GLY A 133 4.20 -10.02 -2.27
N GLY A 134 4.44 -11.24 -2.74
CA GLY A 134 4.77 -11.53 -4.15
C GLY A 134 3.62 -11.21 -5.13
N VAL A 135 2.38 -11.53 -4.76
CA VAL A 135 1.18 -11.19 -5.53
C VAL A 135 1.03 -9.66 -5.65
N LEU A 136 1.23 -8.92 -4.57
CA LEU A 136 1.22 -7.46 -4.56
C LEU A 136 2.27 -6.86 -5.49
N VAL A 137 3.50 -7.39 -5.45
CA VAL A 137 4.58 -6.96 -6.35
C VAL A 137 4.14 -7.06 -7.80
N VAL A 138 3.60 -8.21 -8.21
CA VAL A 138 3.17 -8.43 -9.61
C VAL A 138 2.02 -7.50 -9.98
N LEU A 139 0.93 -7.50 -9.22
CA LEU A 139 -0.29 -6.77 -9.61
C LEU A 139 -0.09 -5.25 -9.62
N LEU A 140 0.63 -4.71 -8.64
CA LEU A 140 0.87 -3.27 -8.55
C LEU A 140 1.88 -2.81 -9.60
N THR A 141 2.82 -3.69 -9.98
CA THR A 141 3.71 -3.45 -11.13
C THR A 141 2.91 -3.39 -12.43
N VAL A 142 1.91 -4.24 -12.64
CA VAL A 142 1.04 -4.18 -13.83
C VAL A 142 0.34 -2.82 -13.93
N PHE A 143 -0.25 -2.33 -12.83
CA PHE A 143 -0.87 -1.00 -12.82
C PHE A 143 0.13 0.13 -13.02
N ALA A 144 1.31 0.06 -12.38
CA ALA A 144 2.38 1.03 -12.56
C ALA A 144 2.80 1.11 -14.03
N LEU A 145 3.12 -0.02 -14.66
CA LEU A 145 3.50 -0.10 -16.07
C LEU A 145 2.40 0.43 -16.99
N ALA A 146 1.12 0.11 -16.72
CA ALA A 146 0.00 0.65 -17.48
C ALA A 146 -0.06 2.19 -17.40
N SER A 147 0.22 2.76 -16.24
CA SER A 147 0.27 4.22 -16.03
C SER A 147 1.41 4.91 -16.78
N PHE A 148 2.51 4.21 -17.05
CA PHE A 148 3.63 4.71 -17.85
C PHE A 148 3.39 4.54 -19.35
N ARG A 149 2.85 3.39 -19.77
CA ARG A 149 2.53 3.11 -21.18
C ARG A 149 1.48 4.05 -21.75
N HIS A 150 0.45 4.36 -20.98
CA HIS A 150 -0.61 5.28 -21.38
C HIS A 150 -0.69 6.43 -20.40
N ARG A 151 -0.78 7.67 -20.90
CA ARG A 151 -0.93 8.85 -20.04
C ARG A 151 -2.22 8.71 -19.22
N PRO A 152 -2.16 8.77 -17.87
CA PRO A 152 -3.35 8.74 -17.04
C PRO A 152 -4.26 9.93 -17.35
N ALA A 153 -5.58 9.70 -17.28
CA ALA A 153 -6.59 10.73 -17.45
C ALA A 153 -6.73 11.62 -16.20
N GLY A 154 -7.60 12.62 -16.27
CA GLY A 154 -7.97 13.46 -15.12
C GLY A 154 -7.44 14.90 -15.19
N PRO A 155 -7.59 15.66 -14.09
CA PRO A 155 -7.28 17.09 -14.06
C PRO A 155 -5.78 17.38 -14.18
N THR A 156 -5.43 18.66 -14.37
CA THR A 156 -4.05 19.13 -14.43
C THR A 156 -3.22 18.62 -13.25
N GLY A 157 -2.09 17.97 -13.55
CA GLY A 157 -1.20 17.36 -12.56
C GLY A 157 -1.51 15.89 -12.25
N MET A 158 -2.70 15.38 -12.54
CA MET A 158 -3.10 14.00 -12.22
C MET A 158 -2.16 12.96 -12.85
N ALA A 159 -1.83 13.11 -14.13
CA ALA A 159 -0.92 12.18 -14.81
C ALA A 159 0.46 12.07 -14.15
N LEU A 160 1.00 13.21 -13.67
CA LEU A 160 2.27 13.23 -12.94
C LEU A 160 2.10 12.55 -11.57
N ALA A 161 1.06 12.93 -10.83
CA ALA A 161 0.76 12.39 -9.52
C ALA A 161 0.57 10.86 -9.51
N VAL A 162 -0.18 10.32 -10.47
CA VAL A 162 -0.42 8.87 -10.62
C VAL A 162 0.88 8.14 -10.93
N ARG A 163 1.66 8.62 -11.90
CA ARG A 163 2.93 7.99 -12.30
C ARG A 163 3.96 8.03 -11.18
N SER A 164 4.14 9.18 -10.55
CA SER A 164 5.06 9.33 -9.42
C SER A 164 4.60 8.52 -8.20
N GLY A 165 3.30 8.49 -7.92
CA GLY A 165 2.72 7.66 -6.85
C GLY A 165 2.99 6.18 -7.06
N PHE A 166 2.76 5.66 -8.27
CA PHE A 166 3.11 4.27 -8.60
C PHE A 166 4.63 4.01 -8.58
N ALA A 167 5.46 4.91 -9.13
CA ALA A 167 6.92 4.75 -9.08
C ALA A 167 7.45 4.63 -7.65
N ILE A 168 6.97 5.50 -6.75
CA ILE A 168 7.36 5.47 -5.35
C ILE A 168 6.78 4.22 -4.66
N LEU A 169 5.55 3.81 -4.98
CA LEU A 169 4.99 2.55 -4.49
C LEU A 169 5.87 1.34 -4.86
N LEU A 170 6.47 1.32 -6.06
CA LEU A 170 7.43 0.26 -6.43
C LEU A 170 8.66 0.21 -5.50
N VAL A 171 9.10 1.36 -4.95
CA VAL A 171 10.17 1.39 -3.93
C VAL A 171 9.69 0.75 -2.62
N ALA A 172 8.43 0.96 -2.24
CA ALA A 172 7.83 0.26 -1.10
C ALA A 172 7.82 -1.26 -1.33
N LEU A 173 7.44 -1.70 -2.52
CA LEU A 173 7.39 -3.13 -2.86
C LEU A 173 8.79 -3.77 -2.88
N ALA A 174 9.78 -3.08 -3.46
CA ALA A 174 11.17 -3.54 -3.47
C ALA A 174 11.76 -3.64 -2.05
N SER A 175 11.53 -2.63 -1.20
CA SER A 175 11.98 -2.67 0.20
C SER A 175 11.26 -3.75 1.02
N GLY A 176 9.96 -3.98 0.78
CA GLY A 176 9.22 -5.09 1.39
C GLY A 176 9.77 -6.45 0.97
N ALA A 177 10.05 -6.64 -0.32
CA ALA A 177 10.68 -7.87 -0.82
C ALA A 177 12.06 -8.11 -0.20
N ALA A 178 12.88 -7.06 -0.05
CA ALA A 178 14.17 -7.15 0.63
C ALA A 178 14.04 -7.52 2.12
N MET A 179 13.06 -6.96 2.82
CA MET A 179 12.74 -7.33 4.21
C MET A 179 12.38 -8.81 4.34
N ILE A 180 11.52 -9.33 3.45
CA ILE A 180 11.12 -10.73 3.41
C ILE A 180 12.33 -11.63 3.09
N ALA A 181 13.09 -11.30 2.05
CA ALA A 181 14.24 -12.10 1.62
C ALA A 181 15.27 -12.26 2.73
N ARG A 182 15.66 -11.15 3.38
CA ARG A 182 16.60 -11.19 4.53
C ARG A 182 16.03 -12.01 5.67
N GLY A 183 14.76 -11.79 6.03
CA GLY A 183 14.10 -12.52 7.09
C GLY A 183 14.09 -14.02 6.83
N VAL A 184 13.73 -14.45 5.61
CA VAL A 184 13.68 -15.87 5.21
C VAL A 184 15.07 -16.51 5.23
N VAL A 185 16.12 -15.80 4.84
CA VAL A 185 17.50 -16.31 4.96
C VAL A 185 17.85 -16.55 6.44
N LEU A 186 17.52 -15.60 7.32
CA LEU A 186 17.79 -15.74 8.75
C LEU A 186 17.02 -16.90 9.37
N THR A 187 15.72 -17.04 9.11
CA THR A 187 14.92 -18.17 9.65
C THR A 187 15.44 -19.51 9.15
N ARG A 188 15.75 -19.64 7.85
CA ARG A 188 16.25 -20.89 7.25
C ARG A 188 17.67 -21.27 7.69
N THR A 189 18.44 -20.32 8.20
CA THR A 189 19.78 -20.56 8.75
C THR A 189 19.78 -20.69 10.28
N GLY A 190 18.61 -20.81 10.91
CA GLY A 190 18.49 -21.04 12.36
C GLY A 190 18.48 -19.78 13.22
N HIS A 191 18.42 -18.59 12.63
CA HIS A 191 18.46 -17.29 13.32
C HIS A 191 17.06 -16.67 13.47
N GLN A 192 16.14 -17.42 14.09
CA GLN A 192 14.72 -17.06 14.23
C GLN A 192 14.51 -15.68 14.89
N GLU A 193 15.14 -15.45 16.04
CA GLU A 193 15.03 -14.17 16.76
C GLU A 193 15.58 -13.00 15.95
N ALA A 194 16.72 -13.17 15.29
CA ALA A 194 17.30 -12.14 14.42
C ALA A 194 16.37 -11.79 13.24
N ALA A 195 15.63 -12.77 12.70
CA ALA A 195 14.67 -12.54 11.63
C ALA A 195 13.58 -11.54 12.04
N TYR A 196 13.06 -11.63 13.27
CA TYR A 196 12.05 -10.70 13.79
C TYR A 196 12.50 -9.23 13.80
N HIS A 197 13.79 -8.98 13.99
CA HIS A 197 14.38 -7.64 14.06
C HIS A 197 14.96 -7.16 12.72
N SER A 198 15.29 -8.08 11.81
CA SER A 198 15.98 -7.81 10.54
C SER A 198 15.33 -6.77 9.63
N THR A 199 14.02 -6.56 9.80
CA THR A 199 13.23 -5.67 8.95
C THR A 199 13.25 -4.22 9.43
N ALA A 200 13.69 -3.96 10.66
CA ALA A 200 13.57 -2.66 11.30
C ALA A 200 14.15 -1.48 10.50
N PRO A 201 15.35 -1.57 9.88
CA PRO A 201 15.94 -0.42 9.21
C PRO A 201 15.18 0.00 7.93
N LEU A 202 14.49 -0.94 7.26
CA LEU A 202 13.73 -0.66 6.04
C LEU A 202 12.29 -0.19 6.29
N LYS A 203 11.75 -0.34 7.51
CA LYS A 203 10.35 0.05 7.82
C LYS A 203 10.03 1.52 7.49
N PRO A 204 10.89 2.51 7.80
CA PRO A 204 10.60 3.90 7.44
C PRO A 204 10.54 4.12 5.93
N LEU A 205 11.48 3.54 5.17
CA LEU A 205 11.50 3.61 3.70
C LEU A 205 10.25 2.98 3.11
N HIS A 206 9.88 1.79 3.58
CA HIS A 206 8.69 1.09 3.15
C HIS A 206 7.43 1.92 3.41
N GLY A 207 7.25 2.39 4.65
CA GLY A 207 6.07 3.13 5.09
C GLY A 207 5.88 4.47 4.35
N VAL A 208 6.93 5.29 4.23
CA VAL A 208 6.81 6.58 3.53
C VAL A 208 6.48 6.39 2.04
N SER A 209 7.06 5.37 1.41
CA SER A 209 6.88 5.12 -0.01
C SER A 209 5.48 4.58 -0.34
N LEU A 210 4.89 3.79 0.54
CA LEU A 210 3.62 3.11 0.32
C LEU A 210 2.45 4.07 0.06
N HIS A 211 2.40 5.21 0.77
CA HIS A 211 1.25 6.12 0.70
C HIS A 211 1.29 7.15 -0.44
N ALA A 212 2.40 7.25 -1.18
CA ALA A 212 2.53 8.23 -2.28
C ALA A 212 1.45 8.05 -3.36
N VAL A 213 1.03 6.79 -3.60
CA VAL A 213 -0.02 6.44 -4.57
C VAL A 213 -1.38 7.02 -4.18
N LEU A 214 -1.62 7.30 -2.89
CA LEU A 214 -2.84 7.98 -2.42
C LEU A 214 -2.65 9.49 -2.39
N VAL A 215 -1.59 9.96 -1.72
CA VAL A 215 -1.42 11.37 -1.36
C VAL A 215 -1.25 12.25 -2.58
N LEU A 216 -0.44 11.85 -3.56
CA LEU A 216 -0.18 12.67 -4.74
C LEU A 216 -1.43 12.81 -5.62
N PRO A 217 -2.16 11.74 -5.99
CA PRO A 217 -3.41 11.89 -6.74
C PRO A 217 -4.49 12.65 -5.96
N ALA A 218 -4.59 12.44 -4.64
CA ALA A 218 -5.53 13.19 -3.79
C ALA A 218 -5.25 14.69 -3.84
N LEU A 219 -3.99 15.10 -3.76
CA LEU A 219 -3.58 16.51 -3.91
C LEU A 219 -3.97 17.07 -5.29
N ALA A 220 -3.68 16.35 -6.37
CA ALA A 220 -4.04 16.79 -7.73
C ALA A 220 -5.57 16.92 -7.90
N TRP A 221 -6.33 15.99 -7.32
CA TRP A 221 -7.79 16.03 -7.31
C TRP A 221 -8.33 17.21 -6.47
N LEU A 222 -7.80 17.46 -5.27
CA LEU A 222 -8.20 18.60 -4.44
C LEU A 222 -7.90 19.94 -5.13
N LEU A 223 -6.70 20.08 -5.71
CA LEU A 223 -6.31 21.27 -6.47
C LEU A 223 -7.23 21.52 -7.67
N SER A 224 -7.80 20.46 -8.26
CA SER A 224 -8.77 20.59 -9.35
C SER A 224 -10.05 21.34 -8.96
N ARG A 225 -10.38 21.37 -7.66
CA ARG A 225 -11.56 22.06 -7.10
C ARG A 225 -11.32 23.53 -6.76
N THR A 226 -10.09 24.03 -6.90
CA THR A 226 -9.75 25.43 -6.63
C THR A 226 -10.01 26.33 -7.84
N SER A 227 -9.89 27.65 -7.68
CA SER A 227 -9.89 28.63 -8.78
C SER A 227 -8.47 28.93 -9.31
N TRP A 228 -7.43 28.30 -8.76
CA TRP A 228 -6.04 28.58 -9.11
C TRP A 228 -5.73 28.24 -10.57
N SER A 229 -4.76 28.93 -11.16
CA SER A 229 -4.34 28.67 -12.54
C SER A 229 -3.78 27.25 -12.71
N GLU A 230 -3.90 26.70 -13.92
CA GLU A 230 -3.35 25.38 -14.23
C GLU A 230 -1.84 25.29 -13.96
N THR A 231 -1.12 26.37 -14.22
CA THR A 231 0.32 26.49 -13.93
C THR A 231 0.60 26.37 -12.44
N ALA A 232 -0.19 27.05 -11.59
CA ALA A 232 -0.03 26.97 -10.14
C ALA A 232 -0.30 25.54 -9.64
N ARG A 233 -1.42 24.92 -10.08
CA ARG A 233 -1.76 23.54 -9.71
C ARG A 233 -0.65 22.56 -10.10
N ARG A 234 -0.14 22.67 -11.33
CA ARG A 234 0.96 21.81 -11.82
C ARG A 234 2.23 22.00 -11.00
N ARG A 235 2.64 23.24 -10.71
CA ARG A 235 3.82 23.54 -9.88
C ARG A 235 3.71 22.92 -8.49
N ILE A 236 2.54 23.02 -7.85
CA ILE A 236 2.32 22.44 -6.51
C ILE A 236 2.42 20.92 -6.55
N VAL A 237 1.80 20.25 -7.53
CA VAL A 237 1.94 18.80 -7.69
C VAL A 237 3.40 18.41 -7.93
N THR A 238 4.13 19.13 -8.78
CA THR A 238 5.56 18.88 -9.01
C THR A 238 6.40 19.08 -7.75
N ALA A 239 6.14 20.12 -6.97
CA ALA A 239 6.81 20.34 -5.69
C ALA A 239 6.52 19.21 -4.70
N ALA A 240 5.27 18.77 -4.59
CA ALA A 240 4.88 17.65 -3.72
C ALA A 240 5.57 16.34 -4.12
N VAL A 241 5.69 16.06 -5.42
CA VAL A 241 6.48 14.93 -5.94
C VAL A 241 7.94 15.05 -5.53
N GLY A 242 8.54 16.24 -5.66
CA GLY A 242 9.91 16.51 -5.22
C GLY A 242 10.11 16.28 -3.72
N CYS A 243 9.20 16.78 -2.87
CA CYS A 243 9.22 16.55 -1.43
C CYS A 243 9.12 15.06 -1.08
N TYR A 244 8.24 14.31 -1.75
CA TYR A 244 8.14 12.86 -1.59
C TYR A 244 9.44 12.15 -1.99
N ALA A 245 10.04 12.53 -3.12
CA ALA A 245 11.30 11.94 -3.56
C ALA A 245 12.42 12.19 -2.55
N VAL A 246 12.52 13.41 -2.00
CA VAL A 246 13.50 13.74 -0.94
C VAL A 246 13.25 12.89 0.31
N ALA A 247 11.99 12.73 0.75
CA ALA A 247 11.65 11.92 1.92
C ALA A 247 12.02 10.44 1.71
N VAL A 248 11.73 9.88 0.53
CA VAL A 248 12.09 8.50 0.16
C VAL A 248 13.59 8.32 0.11
N VAL A 249 14.33 9.24 -0.54
CA VAL A 249 15.80 9.20 -0.60
C VAL A 249 16.41 9.31 0.79
N GLY A 250 15.93 10.23 1.63
CA GLY A 250 16.40 10.37 3.02
C GLY A 250 16.15 9.12 3.85
N ALA A 251 14.97 8.49 3.71
CA ALA A 251 14.66 7.22 4.35
C ALA A 251 15.53 6.07 3.80
N GLY A 252 15.85 6.08 2.51
CA GLY A 252 16.73 5.12 1.86
C GLY A 252 18.18 5.24 2.31
N ILE A 253 18.72 6.45 2.42
CA ILE A 253 20.06 6.71 2.97
C ILE A 253 20.13 6.23 4.41
N ARG A 254 19.14 6.59 5.23
CA ARG A 254 19.05 6.11 6.62
C ARG A 254 19.03 4.59 6.67
N ALA A 255 18.22 3.94 5.84
CA ALA A 255 18.18 2.49 5.76
C ALA A 255 19.56 1.93 5.39
N ALA A 256 20.20 2.42 4.33
CA ALA A 256 21.53 1.95 3.91
C ALA A 256 22.61 2.10 5.00
N LEU A 257 22.54 3.15 5.83
CA LEU A 257 23.47 3.35 6.95
C LEU A 257 23.21 2.44 8.15
N THR A 258 22.04 1.80 8.24
CA THR A 258 21.59 1.04 9.40
C THR A 258 21.18 -0.41 9.09
N TYR A 259 21.23 -0.82 7.82
CA TYR A 259 20.77 -2.12 7.31
C TYR A 259 21.87 -3.17 7.31
#